data_AF-A0A6M0BZM9-F1
#
_entry.id   AF-A0A6M0BZM9-F1
#
_cell.length_a   1.000
_cell.length_b   1.000
_cell.length_c   1.000
_cell.angle_alpha   90.00
_cell.angle_beta   90.00
_cell.angle_gamma   90.00
#
_symmetry.space_group_name_H-M   'P 1'
#
loop_
_entity.id
_entity.type
_entity.pdbx_description
1 polymer ?
#
loop_
_entity_poly.entity_id
_entity_poly.type
_entity_poly.pdbx_seq_one_letter_code
_entity_poly.pdbx_strand_id
1 'polypeptide(L)'
;MNPPKVVAMQCEIAAGSGGLTTLVNAADIYEYLAEKNPDLLLPLFAPDALTVERNRLRATQPIFSSSGHRIYTIFRSDNAAKISVKPESLKGFQLIKEILEESKTPIIFKIEANQILVCDNTKILHGRTAFAKEDCRKLNRLWFDGQPDDFYPLQFGFIPAR
;
A
#
# COMPACT_ATOMS: atom_id res chain seq x y z
N MET A 1 -15.28 -1.10 -7.43
CA MET A 1 -14.97 0.16 -6.75
C MET A 1 -13.47 0.23 -6.63
N ASN A 2 -12.84 1.29 -7.16
CA ASN A 2 -11.38 1.43 -7.09
C ASN A 2 -10.98 1.74 -5.64
N PRO A 3 -9.83 1.25 -5.16
CA PRO A 3 -9.34 1.64 -3.85
C PRO A 3 -9.07 3.15 -3.82
N PRO A 4 -9.24 3.81 -2.66
CA PRO A 4 -8.94 5.22 -2.51
C PRO A 4 -7.50 5.53 -2.89
N LYS A 5 -7.27 6.66 -3.57
CA LYS A 5 -5.94 7.04 -4.08
C LYS A 5 -4.99 7.55 -3.01
N VAL A 6 -5.51 8.17 -1.95
CA VAL A 6 -4.73 8.74 -0.86
C VAL A 6 -5.16 8.11 0.46
N VAL A 7 -4.17 7.81 1.31
CA VAL A 7 -4.39 7.46 2.70
C VAL A 7 -3.67 8.46 3.59
N ALA A 8 -4.38 8.94 4.61
CA ALA A 8 -3.82 9.73 5.70
C ALA A 8 -3.95 8.96 7.02
N MET A 9 -2.86 8.95 7.79
CA MET A 9 -2.79 8.30 9.09
C MET A 9 -2.21 9.29 10.12
N GLN A 10 -3.07 9.80 10.99
CA GLN A 10 -2.67 10.60 12.14
C GLN A 10 -2.32 9.67 13.30
N CYS A 11 -1.16 9.87 13.90
CA CYS A 11 -0.81 9.17 15.13
C CYS A 11 -1.33 9.94 16.35
N GLU A 12 -2.27 9.34 17.06
CA GLU A 12 -2.77 9.85 18.34
C GLU A 12 -1.90 9.31 19.49
N ILE A 13 -1.61 8.00 19.46
CA ILE A 13 -0.75 7.34 20.45
C ILE A 13 0.23 6.45 19.69
N ALA A 14 1.52 6.78 19.81
CA ALA A 14 2.60 5.97 19.26
C ALA A 14 2.89 4.78 20.18
N ALA A 15 3.26 3.63 19.60
CA ALA A 15 3.71 2.49 20.40
C ALA A 15 4.96 2.87 21.23
N GLY A 16 5.04 2.37 22.46
CA GLY A 16 6.23 2.46 23.30
C GLY A 16 7.43 1.74 22.68
N SER A 17 7.22 0.56 22.10
CA SER A 17 8.28 -0.20 21.39
C SER A 17 7.75 -0.92 20.15
N GLY A 18 8.58 -0.98 19.09
CA GLY A 18 8.17 -1.53 17.80
C GLY A 18 7.10 -0.67 17.12
N GLY A 19 6.19 -1.29 16.37
CA GLY A 19 5.06 -0.60 15.72
C GLY A 19 5.49 0.47 14.72
N LEU A 20 6.74 0.37 14.23
CA LEU A 20 7.34 1.26 13.26
C LEU A 20 6.57 1.12 11.96
N THR A 21 6.30 2.24 11.32
CA THR A 21 5.70 2.28 9.99
C THR A 21 6.74 1.79 8.98
N THR A 22 6.30 0.96 8.04
CA THR A 22 7.11 0.54 6.89
C THR A 22 6.46 1.05 5.62
N LEU A 23 7.25 1.63 4.71
CA LEU A 23 6.80 2.06 3.39
C LEU A 23 7.69 1.46 2.32
N VAL A 24 7.08 0.93 1.26
CA VAL A 24 7.78 0.40 0.08
C VAL A 24 7.15 0.98 -1.17
N ASN A 25 7.97 1.44 -2.11
CA ASN A 25 7.52 1.86 -3.42
C ASN A 25 7.24 0.61 -4.28
N ALA A 26 5.99 0.39 -4.65
CA ALA A 26 5.59 -0.75 -5.45
C ALA A 26 6.14 -0.70 -6.89
N ALA A 27 6.55 0.47 -7.37
CA ALA A 27 7.20 0.61 -8.67
C ALA A 27 8.51 -0.20 -8.72
N ASP A 28 9.30 -0.16 -7.66
CA ASP A 28 10.57 -0.89 -7.57
C ASP A 28 10.35 -2.41 -7.68
N ILE A 29 9.25 -2.91 -7.09
CA ILE A 29 8.84 -4.32 -7.19
C ILE A 29 8.42 -4.66 -8.61
N TYR A 30 7.60 -3.79 -9.22
CA TYR A 30 7.16 -3.94 -10.61
C TYR A 30 8.36 -4.00 -11.56
N GLU A 31 9.30 -3.07 -11.43
CA GLU A 31 10.52 -3.00 -12.25
C GLU A 31 11.38 -4.23 -12.08
N TYR A 32 11.60 -4.68 -10.83
CA TYR A 32 12.33 -5.92 -10.55
C TYR A 32 11.68 -7.13 -11.23
N LEU A 33 10.35 -7.27 -11.13
CA LEU A 33 9.63 -8.36 -11.79
C LEU A 33 9.69 -8.24 -13.31
N ALA A 34 9.55 -7.04 -13.86
CA ALA A 34 9.60 -6.81 -15.30
C ALA A 34 10.98 -7.16 -15.89
N GLU A 35 12.05 -6.84 -15.17
CA GLU A 35 13.41 -7.10 -15.62
C GLU A 35 13.84 -8.55 -15.42
N LYS A 36 13.55 -9.12 -14.23
CA LYS A 36 14.11 -10.42 -13.83
C LYS A 36 13.15 -11.60 -14.01
N ASN A 37 11.84 -11.36 -13.94
CA ASN A 37 10.82 -12.40 -13.90
C ASN A 37 9.56 -12.02 -14.72
N PRO A 38 9.67 -11.62 -16.00
CA PRO A 38 8.53 -11.11 -16.77
C PRO A 38 7.38 -12.12 -16.90
N ASP A 39 7.71 -13.42 -16.97
CA ASP A 39 6.70 -14.49 -17.02
C ASP A 39 5.86 -14.59 -15.74
N LEU A 40 6.45 -14.23 -14.59
CA LEU A 40 5.73 -14.18 -13.31
C LEU A 40 4.96 -12.88 -13.14
N LEU A 41 5.32 -11.82 -13.86
CA LEU A 41 4.65 -10.52 -13.83
C LEU A 41 3.31 -10.55 -14.57
N LEU A 42 3.26 -11.16 -15.76
CA LEU A 42 2.08 -11.12 -16.63
C LEU A 42 0.79 -11.61 -15.94
N PRO A 43 0.77 -12.74 -15.20
CA PRO A 43 -0.43 -13.19 -14.50
C PRO A 43 -0.92 -12.24 -13.39
N LEU A 44 -0.08 -11.31 -12.92
CA LEU A 44 -0.45 -10.37 -11.86
C LEU A 44 -1.34 -9.22 -12.37
N PHE A 45 -1.43 -9.05 -13.68
CA PHE A 45 -2.36 -8.12 -14.35
C PHE A 45 -3.76 -8.73 -14.60
N ALA A 46 -3.94 -10.04 -14.36
CA ALA A 46 -5.23 -10.68 -14.56
C ALA A 46 -6.29 -10.04 -13.66
N PRO A 47 -7.50 -9.73 -14.17
CA PRO A 47 -8.52 -8.99 -13.42
C PRO A 47 -9.00 -9.73 -12.15
N ASP A 48 -8.73 -11.03 -12.06
CA ASP A 48 -9.06 -11.92 -10.97
C ASP A 48 -7.84 -12.44 -10.18
N ALA A 49 -6.66 -11.81 -10.36
CA ALA A 49 -5.40 -12.27 -9.75
C ALA A 49 -5.46 -12.35 -8.22
N LEU A 50 -6.11 -11.38 -7.56
CA LEU A 50 -6.18 -11.28 -6.11
C LEU A 50 -7.62 -11.08 -5.63
N THR A 51 -8.03 -11.89 -4.66
CA THR A 51 -9.28 -11.73 -3.92
C THR A 51 -8.99 -11.46 -2.44
N VAL A 52 -9.61 -10.43 -1.90
CA VAL A 52 -9.53 -10.03 -0.49
C VAL A 52 -10.93 -10.09 0.13
N GLU A 53 -11.06 -10.83 1.23
CA GLU A 53 -12.31 -11.02 1.98
C GLU A 53 -12.17 -10.52 3.42
N ARG A 54 -13.04 -9.59 3.85
CA ARG A 54 -13.08 -9.06 5.22
C ARG A 54 -14.49 -8.65 5.62
N ASN A 55 -14.97 -9.10 6.79
CA ASN A 55 -16.27 -8.70 7.36
C ASN A 55 -17.44 -8.74 6.35
N ARG A 56 -17.56 -9.84 5.59
CA ARG A 56 -18.54 -10.07 4.50
C ARG A 56 -18.35 -9.25 3.23
N LEU A 57 -17.37 -8.35 3.18
CA LEU A 57 -16.96 -7.69 1.94
C LEU A 57 -15.95 -8.56 1.20
N ARG A 58 -16.11 -8.65 -0.12
CA ARG A 58 -15.21 -9.35 -1.03
C ARG A 58 -14.86 -8.43 -2.19
N ALA A 59 -13.57 -8.31 -2.48
CA ALA A 59 -13.06 -7.58 -3.64
C ALA A 59 -12.11 -8.48 -4.42
N THR A 60 -12.30 -8.56 -5.75
CA THR A 60 -11.45 -9.33 -6.67
C THR A 60 -10.96 -8.38 -7.75
N GLN A 61 -9.63 -8.34 -7.95
CA GLN A 61 -8.97 -7.34 -8.78
C GLN A 61 -7.54 -7.77 -9.16
N PRO A 62 -6.91 -7.13 -10.15
CA PRO A 62 -5.51 -7.39 -10.45
C PRO A 62 -4.58 -6.86 -9.35
N ILE A 63 -3.38 -7.42 -9.25
CA ILE A 63 -2.32 -6.93 -8.34
C ILE A 63 -1.65 -5.70 -8.95
N PHE A 64 -1.36 -5.74 -10.24
CA PHE A 64 -0.88 -4.60 -11.01
C PHE A 64 -1.91 -4.19 -12.05
N SER A 65 -2.08 -2.89 -12.24
CA SER A 65 -2.84 -2.33 -13.36
C SER A 65 -2.11 -1.13 -13.93
N SER A 66 -2.39 -0.80 -15.19
CA SER A 66 -1.80 0.35 -15.87
C SER A 66 -2.88 1.35 -16.31
N SER A 67 -2.56 2.64 -16.22
CA SER A 67 -3.30 3.70 -16.89
C SER A 67 -2.30 4.68 -17.49
N GLY A 68 -2.20 4.69 -18.82
CA GLY A 68 -1.10 5.35 -19.53
C GLY A 68 0.26 4.81 -19.08
N HIS A 69 1.17 5.70 -18.69
CA HIS A 69 2.51 5.34 -18.20
C HIS A 69 2.56 5.01 -16.70
N ARG A 70 1.43 5.00 -16.01
CA ARG A 70 1.38 4.82 -14.56
C ARG A 70 0.96 3.40 -14.21
N ILE A 71 1.80 2.73 -13.41
CA ILE A 71 1.46 1.46 -12.75
C ILE A 71 0.81 1.76 -11.40
N TYR A 72 -0.26 1.02 -11.13
CA TYR A 72 -1.00 1.00 -9.88
C TYR A 72 -0.83 -0.38 -9.27
N THR A 73 -0.67 -0.43 -7.96
CA THR A 73 -0.48 -1.68 -7.23
C THR A 73 -1.51 -1.81 -6.15
N ILE A 74 -2.12 -2.99 -6.08
CA ILE A 74 -2.92 -3.41 -4.95
C ILE A 74 -2.35 -4.72 -4.43
N PHE A 75 -1.89 -4.67 -3.19
CA PHE A 75 -1.28 -5.83 -2.57
C PHE A 75 -1.64 -5.91 -1.10
N ARG A 76 -1.96 -7.13 -0.65
CA ARG A 76 -2.22 -7.43 0.75
C ARG A 76 -1.81 -8.85 1.04
N SER A 77 -1.04 -9.02 2.12
CA SER A 77 -0.57 -10.32 2.59
C SER A 77 -0.68 -10.48 4.12
N ASP A 78 -1.37 -9.55 4.79
CA ASP A 78 -1.57 -9.59 6.24
C ASP A 78 -2.71 -10.54 6.67
N ASN A 79 -2.70 -10.91 7.96
CA ASN A 79 -3.69 -11.81 8.55
C ASN A 79 -5.02 -11.12 8.90
N ALA A 80 -5.21 -9.84 8.56
CA ALA A 80 -6.42 -9.09 8.90
C ALA A 80 -7.53 -9.24 7.85
N ALA A 81 -7.26 -9.93 6.74
CA ALA A 81 -8.23 -10.34 5.74
C ALA A 81 -7.88 -11.74 5.22
N LYS A 82 -8.89 -12.47 4.74
CA LYS A 82 -8.64 -13.72 4.01
C LYS A 82 -8.22 -13.35 2.58
N ILE A 83 -7.09 -13.89 2.15
CA ILE A 83 -6.52 -13.66 0.82
C ILE A 83 -6.65 -14.93 0.00
N SER A 84 -7.05 -14.79 -1.26
CA SER A 84 -7.03 -15.87 -2.24
C SER A 84 -6.42 -15.36 -3.52
N VAL A 85 -5.46 -16.10 -4.06
CA VAL A 85 -4.69 -15.74 -5.24
C VAL A 85 -5.00 -16.74 -6.33
N LYS A 86 -5.20 -16.26 -7.55
CA LYS A 86 -5.42 -17.11 -8.71
C LYS A 86 -4.20 -18.04 -8.92
N PRO A 87 -4.37 -19.33 -9.26
CA PRO A 87 -3.25 -20.27 -9.36
C PRO A 87 -2.08 -19.79 -10.22
N GLU A 88 -2.37 -19.18 -11.37
CA GLU A 88 -1.36 -18.65 -12.29
C GLU A 88 -0.60 -17.44 -11.72
N SER A 89 -1.24 -16.68 -10.83
CA SER A 89 -0.68 -15.50 -10.16
C SER A 89 0.10 -15.87 -8.88
N LEU A 90 0.00 -17.11 -8.39
CA LEU A 90 0.50 -17.51 -7.08
C LEU A 90 2.02 -17.35 -6.94
N LYS A 91 2.79 -17.78 -7.95
CA LYS A 91 4.25 -17.69 -7.92
C LYS A 91 4.73 -16.24 -7.91
N GLY A 92 4.14 -15.38 -8.74
CA GLY A 92 4.46 -13.94 -8.74
C GLY A 92 4.06 -13.28 -7.43
N PHE A 93 2.92 -13.65 -6.84
CA PHE A 93 2.50 -13.16 -5.52
C PHE A 93 3.47 -13.57 -4.41
N GLN A 94 3.95 -14.81 -4.41
CA GLN A 94 4.95 -15.30 -3.45
C GLN A 94 6.28 -14.55 -3.60
N LEU A 95 6.73 -14.33 -4.82
CA LEU A 95 7.94 -13.56 -5.08
C LEU A 95 7.82 -12.11 -4.58
N ILE A 96 6.65 -11.46 -4.74
CA ILE A 96 6.43 -10.13 -4.13
C ILE A 96 6.58 -10.19 -2.61
N LYS A 97 6.03 -11.22 -1.96
CA LYS A 97 6.20 -11.39 -0.50
C LYS A 97 7.66 -11.55 -0.12
N GLU A 98 8.39 -12.41 -0.82
CA GLU A 98 9.82 -12.63 -0.60
C GLU A 98 10.60 -11.33 -0.77
N ILE A 99 10.36 -10.57 -1.83
CA ILE A 99 10.96 -9.24 -2.03
C ILE A 99 10.64 -8.32 -0.86
N LEU A 100 9.40 -8.27 -0.37
CA LEU A 100 9.02 -7.42 0.75
C LEU A 100 9.68 -7.85 2.07
N GLU A 101 9.87 -9.15 2.30
CA GLU A 101 10.50 -9.71 3.50
C GLU A 101 12.03 -9.53 3.46
N GLU A 102 12.65 -9.73 2.30
CA GLU A 102 14.10 -9.59 2.07
C GLU A 102 14.53 -8.15 1.81
N SER A 103 13.58 -7.27 1.46
CA SER A 103 13.91 -5.90 1.10
C SER A 103 14.68 -5.21 2.21
N LYS A 104 15.90 -4.79 1.88
CA LYS A 104 16.66 -3.80 2.67
C LYS A 104 16.16 -2.38 2.45
N THR A 105 15.13 -2.20 1.61
CA THR A 105 14.64 -0.92 1.11
C THR A 105 13.36 -0.33 1.73
N PRO A 106 12.67 -0.92 2.73
CA PRO A 106 11.54 -0.23 3.30
C PRO A 106 12.03 1.02 4.03
N ILE A 107 11.36 2.14 3.81
CA ILE A 107 11.52 3.30 4.69
C ILE A 107 10.85 2.90 6.00
N ILE A 108 11.65 2.75 7.06
CA ILE A 108 11.18 2.37 8.38
C ILE A 108 11.36 3.55 9.33
N PHE A 109 10.28 3.98 9.98
CA PHE A 109 10.32 5.06 10.95
C PHE A 109 9.17 4.96 11.94
N LYS A 110 9.35 5.59 13.10
CA LYS A 110 8.27 5.79 14.06
C LYS A 110 7.47 7.03 13.67
N ILE A 111 6.15 6.91 13.59
CA ILE A 111 5.26 8.07 13.52
C ILE A 111 5.00 8.48 14.97
N GLU A 112 5.43 9.69 15.34
CA GLU A 112 5.24 10.23 16.67
C GLU A 112 3.83 10.82 16.84
N ALA A 113 3.40 11.00 18.10
CA ALA A 113 2.12 11.62 18.40
C ALA A 113 1.97 12.98 17.69
N ASN A 114 0.78 13.22 17.14
CA ASN A 114 0.39 14.38 16.33
C ASN A 114 1.01 14.46 14.93
N GLN A 115 1.88 13.53 14.53
CA GLN A 115 2.33 13.45 13.14
C GLN A 115 1.26 12.80 12.26
N ILE A 116 1.19 13.26 11.00
CA ILE A 116 0.30 12.72 9.98
C ILE A 116 1.17 12.20 8.83
N LEU A 117 1.06 10.91 8.55
CA LEU A 117 1.57 10.35 7.31
C LEU A 117 0.50 10.47 6.23
N VAL A 118 0.84 11.10 5.12
CA VAL A 118 0.02 11.14 3.90
C VAL A 118 0.78 10.41 2.80
N CYS A 119 0.15 9.43 2.17
CA CYS A 119 0.80 8.65 1.12
C CYS A 119 -0.13 8.32 -0.05
N ASP A 120 0.49 8.20 -1.22
CA ASP A 120 -0.14 7.71 -2.45
C ASP A 120 -0.41 6.21 -2.32
N ASN A 121 -1.66 5.88 -2.00
CA ASN A 121 -2.10 4.50 -1.75
C ASN A 121 -2.10 3.63 -3.02
N THR A 122 -1.88 4.22 -4.20
CA THR A 122 -1.77 3.48 -5.47
C THR A 122 -0.36 2.98 -5.75
N LYS A 123 0.64 3.51 -5.05
CA LYS A 123 2.07 3.21 -5.27
C LYS A 123 2.80 2.77 -4.02
N ILE A 124 2.39 3.27 -2.86
CA ILE A 124 3.10 3.02 -1.61
C ILE A 124 2.41 1.89 -0.87
N LEU A 125 3.07 0.74 -0.84
CA LEU A 125 2.72 -0.32 0.09
C LEU A 125 3.13 0.15 1.49
N HIS A 126 2.23 0.00 2.45
CA HIS A 126 2.45 0.47 3.80
C HIS A 126 2.07 -0.61 4.80
N GLY A 127 2.86 -0.72 5.86
CA GLY A 127 2.69 -1.69 6.91
C GLY A 127 3.20 -1.19 8.25
N ARG A 128 3.41 -2.13 9.16
CA ARG A 128 4.06 -1.86 10.43
C ARG A 128 4.80 -3.08 10.94
N THR A 129 5.82 -2.84 11.76
CA THR A 129 6.44 -3.90 12.56
C THR A 129 5.52 -4.34 13.70
N ALA A 130 5.86 -5.47 14.30
CA ALA A 130 5.20 -5.94 15.52
C ALA A 130 5.43 -4.95 16.68
N PHE A 131 4.48 -4.91 17.61
CA PHE A 131 4.60 -4.22 18.90
C PHE A 131 3.91 -5.06 19.96
N ALA A 132 4.22 -4.82 21.24
CA ALA A 132 3.70 -5.63 22.33
C ALA A 132 2.17 -5.53 22.42
N LYS A 133 1.51 -6.64 22.76
CA LYS A 133 0.04 -6.70 22.84
C LYS A 133 -0.53 -5.75 23.89
N GLU A 134 0.24 -5.51 24.95
CA GLU A 134 -0.13 -4.63 26.06
C GLU A 134 0.13 -3.14 25.75
N ASP A 135 0.81 -2.85 24.64
CA ASP A 135 1.13 -1.49 24.20
C ASP A 135 -0.06 -0.88 23.44
N CYS A 136 -0.28 0.41 23.63
CA CYS A 136 -1.40 1.11 23.03
C CYS A 136 -0.92 1.94 21.84
N ARG A 137 -1.22 1.48 20.62
CA ARG A 137 -0.98 2.24 19.38
C ARG A 137 -2.30 2.63 18.75
N LYS A 138 -2.55 3.94 18.63
CA LYS A 138 -3.78 4.48 18.06
C LYS A 138 -3.48 5.38 16.88
N LEU A 139 -3.95 4.96 15.70
CA LEU A 139 -3.90 5.75 14.48
C LEU A 139 -5.33 6.04 14.01
N ASN A 140 -5.62 7.31 13.74
CA ASN A 140 -6.83 7.72 13.03
C ASN A 140 -6.53 7.66 11.54
N ARG A 141 -7.39 6.96 10.77
CA ARG A 141 -7.16 6.71 9.34
C ARG A 141 -8.28 7.32 8.51
N LEU A 142 -7.90 8.08 7.50
CA LEU A 142 -8.79 8.62 6.48
C LEU A 142 -8.34 8.14 5.10
N TRP A 143 -9.31 7.77 4.27
CA TRP A 143 -9.09 7.41 2.87
C TRP A 143 -9.86 8.39 1.99
N PHE A 144 -9.22 8.91 0.94
CA PHE A 144 -9.85 9.88 0.05
C PHE A 144 -9.20 9.85 -1.33
N ASP A 145 -9.91 10.34 -2.35
CA ASP A 145 -9.43 10.36 -3.74
C ASP A 145 -8.84 11.71 -4.17
N GLY A 146 -8.78 12.67 -3.24
CA GLY A 146 -8.27 14.02 -3.50
C GLY A 146 -9.11 14.80 -4.51
N GLN A 147 -10.33 14.34 -4.79
CA GLN A 147 -11.32 15.05 -5.58
C GLN A 147 -12.19 15.85 -4.60
N PRO A 148 -12.07 17.18 -4.53
CA PRO A 148 -13.03 17.98 -3.79
C PRO A 148 -14.41 17.89 -4.49
N ASP A 149 -15.50 17.94 -3.73
CA ASP A 149 -16.86 17.93 -4.28
C ASP A 149 -17.11 19.13 -5.22
N ASP A 150 -16.35 20.22 -5.03
CA ASP A 150 -16.24 21.37 -5.92
C ASP A 150 -14.77 21.55 -6.35
N PHE A 151 -14.51 21.61 -7.67
CA PHE A 151 -13.18 21.78 -8.30
C PHE A 151 -12.35 22.93 -7.69
N TYR A 152 -11.63 22.67 -6.61
CA TYR A 152 -10.51 23.50 -6.14
C TYR A 152 -9.25 22.65 -6.22
N PRO A 153 -8.38 22.86 -7.23
CA PRO A 153 -7.12 22.15 -7.28
C PRO A 153 -6.33 22.48 -6.01
N LEU A 154 -6.07 21.47 -5.18
CA LEU A 154 -5.09 21.57 -4.11
C LEU A 154 -3.73 21.88 -4.75
N GLN A 155 -3.34 23.16 -4.73
CA GLN A 155 -2.03 23.58 -5.19
C GLN A 155 -1.04 23.40 -4.03
N PHE A 156 -0.24 22.34 -4.10
CA PHE A 156 0.83 22.11 -3.12
C PHE A 156 2.01 23.06 -3.41
N GLY A 157 2.45 23.81 -2.41
CA GLY A 157 3.61 24.71 -2.46
C GLY A 157 3.29 26.16 -2.06
N PHE A 158 4.34 26.95 -1.81
CA PHE A 158 4.22 28.41 -1.67
C PHE A 158 4.53 29.06 -3.02
N ILE A 159 3.69 29.99 -3.48
CA ILE A 159 4.06 30.91 -4.55
C ILE A 159 4.93 31.99 -3.89
N PRO A 160 6.24 32.07 -4.17
CA PRO A 160 7.06 33.13 -3.60
C PRO A 160 6.50 34.48 -4.05
N ALA A 161 6.31 35.39 -3.09
CA ALA A 161 5.98 36.77 -3.40
C ALA A 161 7.08 37.35 -4.31
N ARG A 162 6.67 37.96 -5.42
CA ARG A 162 7.56 38.75 -6.26
C ARG A 162 7.95 40.05 -5.56
#